data_AF-A0A7Y5KKC7-F1
#
_entry.id   AF-A0A7Y5KKC7-F1
#
_cell.length_a   1.000
_cell.length_b   1.000
_cell.length_c   1.000
_cell.angle_alpha   90.00
_cell.angle_beta   90.00
_cell.angle_gamma   90.00
#
_symmetry.space_group_name_H-M   'P 1'
#
loop_
_entity.id
_entity.type
_entity.pdbx_description
1 polymer ?
#
loop_
_entity_poly.entity_id
_entity_poly.type
_entity_poly.pdbx_seq_one_letter_code
_entity_poly.pdbx_strand_id
1 'polypeptide(L)'
;RGQQSHFDDDGGGSRRSRNRQRSRDRKRGRGREGGQDWNDADIQVGDDDVLVPVGGILDVLDNYAFVRTSGYLAGPNDVYVPLGMVKKNGLRKGDAVTGAVKALREGEQPSGNVGRQKFNALVRLDTVNGTTPEEAAKRVEFGKLTPLYPQQRLRLETEPHVLTTRIIDLVAPIGKGQRGLIVAPAKAGKTMIMQTLANAITTNNPECHLMVVLVDERPEEVTDMQRAVKGEVISSTFDRPAEDHTTVAELAIERAKRLVELGHDVVVLLDSITKLGRAYNLAAPASGRILSGGVDSAALYPPKKFFGAARNIENGGSLTILATALVETGSKMDEVIFEEFKGTGNMELRLNRELANRRIFPAVDINSSGTRREEILLASEELKIMWKLRRVLAALDPQQAIELLIDRLKKTRTNYEFLTQVQQTSGSKLDDAS
;
A
#
# COMPACT_ATOMS: atom_id res chain seq x y z
N ARG A 1 15.79 15.89 -67.45
CA ARG A 1 16.39 15.06 -66.38
C ARG A 1 15.24 14.47 -65.58
N GLY A 2 14.90 13.18 -65.57
CA GLY A 2 15.41 12.00 -66.27
C GLY A 2 14.38 10.87 -66.11
N GLN A 3 14.26 10.09 -67.18
CA GLN A 3 13.85 8.68 -67.35
C GLN A 3 12.94 7.97 -66.33
N GLN A 4 11.76 7.57 -66.85
CA GLN A 4 10.96 6.42 -66.45
C GLN A 4 11.70 5.11 -66.77
N SER A 5 11.55 4.08 -65.94
CA SER A 5 11.98 2.71 -66.24
C SER A 5 10.82 1.73 -66.08
N HIS A 6 10.65 0.92 -67.12
CA HIS A 6 9.85 -0.29 -67.23
C HIS A 6 10.29 -1.37 -66.25
N PHE A 7 9.34 -2.21 -65.81
CA PHE A 7 9.62 -3.63 -65.59
C PHE A 7 8.46 -4.47 -66.12
N ASP A 8 8.83 -5.38 -67.01
CA ASP A 8 7.98 -6.33 -67.72
C ASP A 8 7.49 -7.46 -66.82
N ASP A 9 6.25 -7.85 -67.10
CA ASP A 9 5.56 -9.07 -66.70
C ASP A 9 5.71 -10.07 -67.86
N ASP A 10 6.18 -11.30 -67.61
CA ASP A 10 5.89 -12.41 -68.51
C ASP A 10 6.21 -13.80 -67.92
N GLY A 11 5.26 -14.71 -68.11
CA GLY A 11 5.59 -16.06 -68.57
C GLY A 11 5.32 -17.25 -67.63
N GLY A 12 4.05 -17.67 -67.55
CA GLY A 12 3.64 -18.97 -66.99
C GLY A 12 4.03 -20.18 -67.86
N GLY A 13 3.96 -21.40 -67.26
CA GLY A 13 4.21 -22.64 -68.01
C GLY A 13 4.18 -23.98 -67.25
N SER A 14 3.00 -24.38 -66.77
CA SER A 14 2.39 -25.73 -66.83
C SER A 14 3.19 -27.05 -66.65
N ARG A 15 2.74 -27.84 -65.66
CA ARG A 15 2.57 -29.32 -65.60
C ARG A 15 3.81 -30.23 -65.55
N ARG A 16 3.95 -30.97 -64.43
CA ARG A 16 4.05 -32.45 -64.42
C ARG A 16 3.82 -33.06 -63.03
N SER A 17 2.73 -33.81 -62.96
CA SER A 17 2.38 -34.79 -61.92
C SER A 17 3.45 -35.88 -61.79
N ARG A 18 3.77 -36.31 -60.56
CA ARG A 18 4.17 -37.68 -60.21
C ARG A 18 4.07 -37.94 -58.71
N ASN A 19 3.04 -38.71 -58.37
CA ASN A 19 2.87 -39.59 -57.22
C ASN A 19 4.18 -40.03 -56.52
N ARG A 20 4.15 -40.01 -55.17
CA ARG A 20 4.54 -41.16 -54.33
C ARG A 20 4.07 -40.97 -52.88
N GLN A 21 2.85 -41.44 -52.63
CA GLN A 21 2.46 -41.94 -51.32
C GLN A 21 3.34 -43.16 -50.97
N ARG A 22 3.92 -43.18 -49.77
CA ARG A 22 4.16 -44.42 -49.02
C ARG A 22 3.99 -44.15 -47.54
N SER A 23 2.80 -44.53 -47.08
CA SER A 23 2.47 -44.74 -45.67
C SER A 23 3.47 -45.71 -45.03
N ARG A 24 3.90 -45.40 -43.81
CA ARG A 24 4.36 -46.40 -42.84
C ARG A 24 4.02 -45.92 -41.43
N ASP A 25 2.83 -46.33 -41.02
CA ASP A 25 2.43 -46.51 -39.63
C ASP A 25 3.54 -47.17 -38.80
N ARG A 26 3.99 -46.50 -37.74
CA ARG A 26 4.44 -47.16 -36.50
C ARG A 26 3.95 -46.40 -35.28
N LYS A 27 2.78 -46.82 -34.84
CA LYS A 27 2.22 -46.68 -33.50
C LYS A 27 3.15 -47.39 -32.49
N ARG A 28 3.70 -46.64 -31.53
CA ARG A 28 4.22 -47.03 -30.19
C ARG A 28 4.80 -45.74 -29.59
N GLY A 29 4.09 -44.97 -28.78
CA GLY A 29 3.60 -45.36 -27.46
C GLY A 29 4.57 -44.86 -26.40
N ARG A 30 4.38 -43.61 -25.95
CA ARG A 30 4.56 -43.12 -24.57
C ARG A 30 4.33 -41.61 -24.57
N GLY A 31 3.29 -41.20 -23.85
CA GLY A 31 3.06 -39.80 -23.53
C GLY A 31 4.28 -39.24 -22.80
N ARG A 32 4.80 -38.13 -23.32
CA ARG A 32 5.68 -37.25 -22.59
C ARG A 32 4.99 -35.90 -22.64
N GLU A 33 4.18 -35.65 -21.62
CA GLU A 33 3.80 -34.28 -21.26
C GLU A 33 5.08 -33.45 -21.25
N GLY A 34 5.03 -32.32 -21.94
CA GLY A 34 6.07 -31.30 -21.90
C GLY A 34 6.11 -30.66 -20.53
N GLY A 35 6.64 -31.39 -19.55
CA GLY A 35 7.18 -30.82 -18.33
C GLY A 35 8.47 -30.12 -18.69
N GLN A 36 8.43 -28.79 -18.63
CA GLN A 36 9.60 -27.95 -18.69
C GLN A 36 10.46 -28.31 -17.47
N ASP A 37 11.54 -29.10 -17.68
CA ASP A 37 12.55 -29.41 -16.66
C ASP A 37 13.17 -28.08 -16.22
N TRP A 38 12.66 -27.53 -15.11
CA TRP A 38 13.35 -26.50 -14.37
C TRP A 38 14.58 -27.18 -13.79
N ASN A 39 15.75 -26.69 -14.19
CA ASN A 39 17.06 -27.18 -13.77
C ASN A 39 17.20 -26.98 -12.25
N ASP A 40 16.66 -27.91 -11.47
CA ASP A 40 16.67 -27.93 -10.01
C ASP A 40 18.00 -28.56 -9.57
N ALA A 41 19.06 -27.74 -9.61
CA ALA A 41 20.22 -28.02 -8.81
C ALA A 41 19.84 -27.65 -7.36
N ASP A 42 19.17 -28.58 -6.65
CA ASP A 42 19.13 -28.53 -5.19
C ASP A 42 20.58 -28.31 -4.74
N ILE A 43 20.85 -27.16 -4.12
CA ILE A 43 22.19 -26.79 -3.71
C ILE A 43 22.62 -27.81 -2.66
N GLN A 44 23.49 -28.73 -3.05
CA GLN A 44 23.97 -29.78 -2.16
C GLN A 44 24.80 -29.14 -1.05
N VAL A 45 24.29 -29.21 0.18
CA VAL A 45 25.00 -28.81 1.39
C VAL A 45 25.78 -30.03 1.86
N GLY A 46 27.11 -29.93 1.88
CA GLY A 46 27.98 -30.97 2.44
C GLY A 46 28.09 -30.86 3.97
N ASP A 47 28.53 -31.91 4.64
CA ASP A 47 28.66 -31.95 6.11
C ASP A 47 29.66 -30.90 6.66
N ASP A 48 30.62 -30.46 5.84
CA ASP A 48 31.62 -29.44 6.18
C ASP A 48 31.19 -28.00 5.81
N ASP A 49 29.97 -27.81 5.33
CA ASP A 49 29.49 -26.48 4.92
C ASP A 49 28.96 -25.69 6.13
N VAL A 50 29.54 -24.51 6.36
CA VAL A 50 29.06 -23.60 7.40
C VAL A 50 27.83 -22.86 6.90
N LEU A 51 26.72 -22.99 7.61
CA LEU A 51 25.47 -22.30 7.30
C LEU A 51 25.34 -21.01 8.11
N VAL A 52 25.10 -19.91 7.41
CA VAL A 52 24.87 -18.59 8.02
C VAL A 52 23.37 -18.30 7.99
N PRO A 53 22.75 -17.98 9.15
CA PRO A 53 21.34 -17.64 9.19
C PRO A 53 21.08 -16.32 8.45
N VAL A 54 19.96 -16.25 7.75
CA VAL A 54 19.50 -15.05 7.06
C VAL A 54 18.00 -14.87 7.25
N GLY A 55 17.55 -13.62 7.21
CA GLY A 55 16.13 -13.29 7.20
C GLY A 55 15.86 -11.99 6.45
N GLY A 56 14.63 -11.84 5.94
CA GLY A 56 14.21 -10.64 5.24
C GLY A 56 12.87 -10.81 4.55
N ILE A 57 12.53 -9.87 3.66
CA ILE A 57 11.26 -9.89 2.92
C ILE A 57 11.49 -10.46 1.53
N LEU A 58 10.71 -11.48 1.16
CA LEU A 58 10.77 -12.09 -0.15
C LEU A 58 10.18 -11.16 -1.22
N ASP A 59 10.98 -10.83 -2.22
CA ASP A 59 10.58 -10.13 -3.42
C ASP A 59 10.66 -11.10 -4.60
N VAL A 60 9.49 -11.49 -5.11
CA VAL A 60 9.36 -12.40 -6.26
C VAL A 60 9.13 -11.56 -7.51
N LEU A 61 10.02 -11.71 -8.48
CA LEU A 61 9.96 -11.08 -9.79
C LEU A 61 9.75 -12.18 -10.86
N ASP A 62 9.60 -11.79 -12.13
CA ASP A 62 9.15 -12.73 -13.18
C ASP A 62 10.06 -13.96 -13.35
N ASN A 63 11.38 -13.77 -13.27
CA ASN A 63 12.37 -14.82 -13.58
C ASN A 63 13.31 -15.16 -12.42
N TYR A 64 13.18 -14.48 -11.28
CA TYR A 64 14.05 -14.67 -10.12
C TYR A 64 13.38 -14.15 -8.85
N ALA A 65 13.87 -14.57 -7.70
CA ALA A 65 13.39 -14.11 -6.41
C ALA A 65 14.55 -13.80 -5.48
N PHE A 66 14.37 -12.81 -4.61
CA PHE A 66 15.34 -12.39 -3.62
C PHE A 66 14.71 -12.22 -2.25
N VAL A 67 15.41 -12.60 -1.18
CA VAL A 67 15.13 -12.12 0.17
C VAL A 67 15.86 -10.80 0.35
N ARG A 68 15.12 -9.72 0.51
CA ARG A 68 15.63 -8.37 0.80
C ARG A 68 16.06 -8.31 2.27
N THR A 69 17.37 -8.18 2.53
CA THR A 69 17.94 -8.29 3.89
C THR A 69 18.11 -6.94 4.58
N SER A 70 18.23 -5.86 3.82
CA SER A 70 18.48 -4.50 4.32
C SER A 70 17.27 -3.56 4.26
N GLY A 71 16.09 -4.05 3.88
CA GLY A 71 14.87 -3.26 3.76
C GLY A 71 13.99 -3.73 2.60
N TYR A 72 13.43 -2.77 1.86
CA TYR A 72 12.46 -3.02 0.78
C TYR A 72 13.01 -2.78 -0.63
N LEU A 73 14.26 -2.32 -0.72
CA LEU A 73 14.98 -2.12 -1.98
C LEU A 73 16.08 -3.18 -2.14
N ALA A 74 16.55 -3.33 -3.37
CA ALA A 74 17.66 -4.21 -3.67
C ALA A 74 18.92 -3.79 -2.92
N GLY A 75 19.53 -4.75 -2.22
CA GLY A 75 20.77 -4.58 -1.47
C GLY A 75 21.88 -5.51 -1.96
N PRO A 76 23.15 -5.16 -1.71
CA PRO A 76 24.29 -6.01 -2.09
C PRO A 76 24.32 -7.35 -1.33
N ASN A 77 23.66 -7.41 -0.17
CA ASN A 77 23.58 -8.58 0.71
C ASN A 77 22.26 -9.35 0.55
N ASP A 78 21.51 -9.09 -0.52
CA ASP A 78 20.27 -9.83 -0.79
C ASP A 78 20.58 -11.30 -1.12
N VAL A 79 19.66 -12.17 -0.73
CA VAL A 79 19.83 -13.61 -0.92
C VAL A 79 18.97 -14.08 -2.08
N TYR A 80 19.60 -14.69 -3.07
CA TYR A 80 18.90 -15.31 -4.19
C TYR A 80 18.09 -16.51 -3.71
N VAL A 81 16.84 -16.61 -4.14
CA VAL A 81 15.97 -17.75 -3.85
C VAL A 81 15.67 -18.49 -5.14
N PRO A 82 16.05 -19.77 -5.25
CA PRO A 82 15.69 -20.60 -6.40
C PRO A 82 14.17 -20.65 -6.58
N LEU A 83 13.69 -20.47 -7.82
CA LEU A 83 12.25 -20.49 -8.13
C LEU A 83 11.60 -21.85 -7.82
N GLY A 84 12.37 -22.94 -7.87
CA GLY A 84 11.93 -24.27 -7.41
C GLY A 84 11.50 -24.24 -5.94
N MET A 85 12.32 -23.62 -5.07
CA MET A 85 12.02 -23.44 -3.65
C MET A 85 10.80 -22.53 -3.43
N VAL A 86 10.67 -21.45 -4.20
CA VAL A 86 9.47 -20.56 -4.16
C VAL A 86 8.21 -21.35 -4.46
N LYS A 87 8.20 -22.11 -5.56
CA LYS A 87 7.04 -22.90 -6.00
C LYS A 87 6.72 -24.05 -5.04
N LYS A 88 7.74 -24.81 -4.62
CA LYS A 88 7.61 -25.98 -3.73
C LYS A 88 6.99 -25.62 -2.38
N ASN A 89 7.36 -24.47 -1.82
CA ASN A 89 6.89 -24.02 -0.51
C ASN A 89 5.73 -23.00 -0.59
N GLY A 90 5.20 -22.73 -1.79
CA GLY A 90 4.10 -21.79 -1.98
C GLY A 90 4.41 -20.35 -1.54
N LEU A 91 5.67 -19.93 -1.64
CA LEU A 91 6.10 -18.60 -1.18
C LEU A 91 5.56 -17.51 -2.11
N ARG A 92 5.24 -16.36 -1.53
CA ARG A 92 4.67 -15.20 -2.26
C ARG A 92 5.42 -13.92 -1.91
N LYS A 93 5.43 -12.97 -2.85
CA LYS A 93 6.00 -11.61 -2.62
C LYS A 93 5.45 -11.04 -1.30
N GLY A 94 6.32 -10.42 -0.51
CA GLY A 94 5.99 -9.87 0.81
C GLY A 94 6.11 -10.86 1.99
N ASP A 95 6.39 -12.14 1.75
CA ASP A 95 6.62 -13.09 2.85
C ASP A 95 7.90 -12.74 3.62
N ALA A 96 7.81 -12.67 4.96
CA ALA A 96 9.00 -12.62 5.79
C ALA A 96 9.58 -14.03 5.90
N VAL A 97 10.77 -14.23 5.38
CA VAL A 97 11.40 -15.53 5.28
C VAL A 97 12.65 -15.53 6.15
N THR A 98 12.85 -16.62 6.91
CA THR A 98 14.15 -16.93 7.53
C THR A 98 14.66 -18.26 7.01
N GLY A 99 15.97 -18.43 7.04
CA GLY A 99 16.62 -19.63 6.57
C GLY A 99 18.13 -19.53 6.70
N ALA A 100 18.84 -20.28 5.86
CA ALA A 100 20.29 -20.25 5.86
C ALA A 100 20.88 -20.20 4.44
N VAL A 101 22.03 -19.53 4.34
CA VAL A 101 22.90 -19.53 3.15
C VAL A 101 24.21 -20.25 3.47
N LYS A 102 24.84 -20.81 2.44
CA LYS A 102 26.20 -21.36 2.57
C LYS A 102 27.21 -20.22 2.72
N ALA A 103 28.08 -20.31 3.72
CA ALA A 103 29.22 -19.41 3.86
C ALA A 103 30.16 -19.60 2.67
N LEU A 104 30.61 -18.49 2.07
CA LEU A 104 31.61 -18.53 1.01
C LEU A 104 32.96 -18.92 1.62
N ARG A 105 33.58 -19.99 1.11
CA ARG A 105 34.98 -20.31 1.43
C ARG A 105 35.92 -19.37 0.67
N GLU A 106 37.18 -19.22 1.13
CA GLU A 106 38.16 -18.40 0.42
C GLU A 106 38.31 -18.85 -1.05
N GLY A 107 38.05 -17.92 -1.98
CA GLY A 107 38.08 -18.17 -3.43
C GLY A 107 36.79 -18.71 -4.05
N GLU A 108 35.77 -19.05 -3.25
CA GLU A 108 34.47 -19.54 -3.72
C GLU A 108 33.56 -18.36 -4.10
N GLN A 109 32.84 -18.51 -5.21
CA GLN A 109 31.97 -17.44 -5.73
C GLN A 109 30.50 -17.73 -5.39
N PRO A 110 29.67 -16.70 -5.20
CA PRO A 110 28.26 -16.89 -4.91
C PRO A 110 27.54 -17.68 -6.01
N SER A 111 26.70 -18.63 -5.61
CA SER A 111 26.06 -19.59 -6.51
C SER A 111 24.86 -19.02 -7.28
N GLY A 112 24.25 -17.93 -6.80
CA GLY A 112 23.15 -17.25 -7.48
C GLY A 112 23.68 -16.27 -8.52
N ASN A 113 23.17 -16.33 -9.75
CA ASN A 113 23.53 -15.39 -10.81
C ASN A 113 22.27 -14.71 -11.37
N VAL A 114 22.20 -13.38 -11.25
CA VAL A 114 21.18 -12.57 -11.91
C VAL A 114 21.88 -11.50 -12.74
N GLY A 115 21.86 -11.68 -14.06
CA GLY A 115 22.60 -10.86 -15.00
C GLY A 115 24.12 -11.03 -14.85
N ARG A 116 24.82 -9.99 -14.39
CA ARG A 116 26.28 -9.97 -14.12
C ARG A 116 26.63 -10.03 -12.63
N GLN A 117 25.64 -9.94 -11.74
CA GLN A 117 25.86 -9.88 -10.29
C GLN A 117 25.67 -11.26 -9.66
N LYS A 118 26.54 -11.57 -8.69
CA LYS A 118 26.57 -12.85 -7.98
C LYS A 118 26.06 -12.65 -6.57
N PHE A 119 25.11 -13.48 -6.16
CA PHE A 119 24.45 -13.43 -4.86
C PHE A 119 24.51 -14.78 -4.16
N ASN A 120 24.53 -14.76 -2.82
CA ASN A 120 24.41 -16.00 -2.05
C ASN A 120 23.01 -16.57 -2.24
N ALA A 121 22.92 -17.89 -2.38
CA ALA A 121 21.65 -18.57 -2.59
C ALA A 121 21.13 -19.17 -1.28
N LEU A 122 19.82 -19.10 -1.07
CA LEU A 122 19.14 -19.74 0.05
C LEU A 122 19.20 -21.25 -0.13
N VAL A 123 19.81 -21.94 0.83
CA VAL A 123 19.96 -23.41 0.80
C VAL A 123 18.96 -24.11 1.70
N ARG A 124 18.49 -23.42 2.75
CA ARG A 124 17.51 -23.94 3.69
C ARG A 124 16.48 -22.87 4.03
N LEU A 125 15.20 -23.24 4.03
CA LEU A 125 14.09 -22.41 4.44
C LEU A 125 13.64 -22.86 5.84
N ASP A 126 13.70 -21.97 6.82
CA ASP A 126 13.40 -22.30 8.22
C ASP A 126 11.98 -21.84 8.60
N THR A 127 11.61 -20.59 8.30
CA THR A 127 10.25 -20.08 8.60
C THR A 127 9.72 -19.17 7.50
N VAL A 128 8.40 -19.12 7.41
CA VAL A 128 7.63 -18.20 6.56
C VAL A 128 6.60 -17.48 7.44
N ASN A 129 6.76 -16.17 7.56
CA ASN A 129 5.99 -15.29 8.45
C ASN A 129 5.92 -15.80 9.90
N GLY A 130 7.02 -16.36 10.41
CA GLY A 130 7.11 -16.87 11.78
C GLY A 130 6.49 -18.26 12.01
N THR A 131 5.98 -18.90 10.95
CA THR A 131 5.43 -20.28 10.98
C THR A 131 6.27 -21.21 10.11
N THR A 132 6.07 -22.53 10.23
CA THR A 132 6.79 -23.47 9.36
C THR A 132 6.30 -23.33 7.91
N PRO A 133 7.13 -23.67 6.90
CA PRO A 133 6.73 -23.61 5.50
C PRO A 133 5.46 -24.42 5.20
N GLU A 134 5.26 -25.56 5.85
CA GLU A 134 4.08 -26.41 5.63
C GLU A 134 2.79 -25.77 6.16
N GLU A 135 2.85 -25.09 7.31
CA GLU A 135 1.72 -24.34 7.86
C GLU A 135 1.42 -23.10 7.03
N ALA A 136 2.47 -22.37 6.67
CA ALA A 136 2.39 -21.16 5.88
C ALA A 136 1.75 -21.40 4.51
N ALA A 137 1.93 -22.60 3.92
CA ALA A 137 1.33 -23.00 2.65
C ALA A 137 -0.20 -23.20 2.72
N LYS A 138 -0.78 -23.38 3.90
CA LYS A 138 -2.23 -23.60 4.09
C LYS A 138 -3.04 -22.29 4.16
N ARG A 139 -2.38 -21.14 4.28
CA ARG A 139 -3.05 -19.84 4.46
C ARG A 139 -3.84 -19.45 3.21
N VAL A 140 -5.02 -18.88 3.40
CA VAL A 140 -5.87 -18.42 2.30
C VAL A 140 -5.25 -17.18 1.66
N GLU A 141 -5.32 -17.09 0.33
CA GLU A 141 -4.83 -15.90 -0.38
C GLU A 141 -5.71 -14.68 -0.10
N PHE A 142 -5.08 -13.52 0.09
CA PHE A 142 -5.75 -12.24 0.38
C PHE A 142 -6.88 -11.92 -0.61
N GLY A 143 -6.71 -12.23 -1.90
CA GLY A 143 -7.71 -11.97 -2.93
C GLY A 143 -8.97 -12.84 -2.85
N LYS A 144 -8.91 -13.97 -2.12
CA LYS A 144 -10.03 -14.90 -1.92
C LYS A 144 -10.81 -14.62 -0.63
N LEU A 145 -10.30 -13.74 0.23
CA LEU A 145 -10.94 -13.35 1.48
C LEU A 145 -12.13 -12.42 1.24
N THR A 146 -13.22 -12.63 1.98
CA THR A 146 -14.46 -11.84 1.83
C THR A 146 -14.27 -10.42 2.39
N PRO A 147 -14.39 -9.36 1.57
CA PRO A 147 -14.27 -7.99 2.03
C PRO A 147 -15.55 -7.52 2.73
N LEU A 148 -15.40 -6.82 3.85
CA LEU A 148 -16.47 -6.17 4.60
C LEU A 148 -16.21 -4.66 4.73
N TYR A 149 -17.27 -3.91 5.08
CA TYR A 149 -17.06 -2.58 5.64
C TYR A 149 -16.30 -2.66 6.96
N PRO A 150 -15.56 -1.61 7.35
CA PRO A 150 -14.99 -1.51 8.68
C PRO A 150 -16.08 -1.63 9.76
N GLN A 151 -15.89 -2.56 10.70
CA GLN A 151 -16.84 -2.82 11.79
C GLN A 151 -16.30 -2.42 13.17
N GLN A 152 -14.98 -2.43 13.33
CA GLN A 152 -14.33 -2.01 14.56
C GLN A 152 -13.68 -0.65 14.35
N ARG A 153 -13.97 0.30 15.24
CA ARG A 153 -13.39 1.65 15.23
C ARG A 153 -11.94 1.61 15.73
N LEU A 154 -11.03 2.29 15.02
CA LEU A 154 -9.70 2.66 15.49
C LEU A 154 -9.84 3.98 16.26
N ARG A 155 -10.00 3.90 17.59
CA ARG A 155 -10.12 5.11 18.42
C ARG A 155 -8.78 5.85 18.48
N LEU A 156 -8.78 7.14 18.19
CA LEU A 156 -7.57 7.96 18.08
C LEU A 156 -7.34 8.83 19.31
N GLU A 157 -8.40 9.23 20.01
CA GLU A 157 -8.32 10.02 21.23
C GLU A 157 -7.33 9.40 22.23
N THR A 158 -6.32 10.18 22.62
CA THR A 158 -5.29 9.80 23.61
C THR A 158 -5.33 10.76 24.79
N GLU A 159 -4.42 11.73 24.83
CA GLU A 159 -4.34 12.70 25.91
C GLU A 159 -5.26 13.91 25.64
N PRO A 160 -5.86 14.54 26.67
CA PRO A 160 -6.84 15.60 26.50
C PRO A 160 -6.39 16.79 25.65
N HIS A 161 -5.08 17.09 25.69
CA HIS A 161 -4.47 18.22 25.00
C HIS A 161 -4.13 17.92 23.52
N VAL A 162 -4.16 16.65 23.11
CA VAL A 162 -3.91 16.23 21.72
C VAL A 162 -5.21 16.37 20.92
N LEU A 163 -5.61 17.61 20.68
CA LEU A 163 -6.91 17.94 20.08
C LEU A 163 -7.08 17.37 18.66
N THR A 164 -5.99 17.19 17.90
CA THR A 164 -6.03 16.61 16.56
C THR A 164 -6.72 15.26 16.51
N THR A 165 -6.35 14.34 17.41
CA THR A 165 -6.95 13.00 17.45
C THR A 165 -8.44 13.06 17.81
N ARG A 166 -8.77 13.88 18.81
CA ARG A 166 -10.13 14.10 19.27
C ARG A 166 -11.03 14.67 18.18
N ILE A 167 -10.53 15.64 17.41
CA ILE A 167 -11.26 16.25 16.29
C ILE A 167 -11.48 15.22 15.17
N ILE A 168 -10.46 14.44 14.80
CA ILE A 168 -10.62 13.40 13.78
C ILE A 168 -11.67 12.38 14.21
N ASP A 169 -11.65 11.95 15.47
CA ASP A 169 -12.65 11.01 16.02
C ASP A 169 -14.09 11.54 15.95
N LEU A 170 -14.29 12.86 15.96
CA LEU A 170 -15.61 13.50 15.89
C LEU A 170 -16.05 13.85 14.46
N VAL A 171 -15.13 13.96 13.53
CA VAL A 171 -15.40 14.49 12.18
C VAL A 171 -15.26 13.42 11.11
N ALA A 172 -14.26 12.54 11.23
CA ALA A 172 -13.98 11.47 10.28
C ALA A 172 -13.51 10.21 11.03
N PRO A 173 -14.42 9.49 11.73
CA PRO A 173 -14.08 8.27 12.45
C PRO A 173 -13.39 7.25 11.54
N ILE A 174 -12.35 6.59 12.04
CA ILE A 174 -11.56 5.61 11.27
C ILE A 174 -11.87 4.21 11.79
N GLY A 175 -12.09 3.25 10.89
CA GLY A 175 -12.24 1.84 11.25
C GLY A 175 -11.07 0.96 10.80
N LYS A 176 -11.00 -0.24 11.36
CA LYS A 176 -10.15 -1.33 10.89
C LYS A 176 -10.61 -1.77 9.50
N GLY A 177 -9.74 -1.62 8.50
CA GLY A 177 -10.06 -1.81 7.09
C GLY A 177 -10.42 -0.54 6.31
N GLN A 178 -10.24 0.65 6.90
CA GLN A 178 -10.59 1.92 6.24
C GLN A 178 -9.69 2.24 5.04
N ARG A 179 -10.27 2.85 4.01
CA ARG A 179 -9.58 3.50 2.89
C ARG A 179 -9.71 5.01 3.02
N GLY A 180 -8.80 5.63 3.77
CA GLY A 180 -8.85 7.05 4.09
C GLY A 180 -7.91 7.89 3.23
N LEU A 181 -8.38 9.06 2.82
CA LEU A 181 -7.57 10.10 2.19
C LEU A 181 -7.43 11.30 3.13
N ILE A 182 -6.19 11.70 3.43
CA ILE A 182 -5.87 12.95 4.11
C ILE A 182 -5.53 13.97 3.02
N VAL A 183 -6.53 14.75 2.64
CA VAL A 183 -6.46 15.69 1.53
C VAL A 183 -5.90 16.99 2.05
N ALA A 184 -4.68 17.33 1.66
CA ALA A 184 -3.96 18.46 2.25
C ALA A 184 -3.26 19.29 1.18
N PRO A 185 -3.44 20.62 1.18
CA PRO A 185 -2.54 21.50 0.44
C PRO A 185 -1.15 21.50 1.08
N ALA A 186 -0.15 21.92 0.30
CA ALA A 186 1.21 22.12 0.81
C ALA A 186 1.20 23.02 2.07
N LYS A 187 2.02 22.66 3.05
CA LYS A 187 2.17 23.37 4.35
C LYS A 187 0.93 23.40 5.26
N ALA A 188 -0.11 22.60 5.00
CA ALA A 188 -1.30 22.54 5.85
C ALA A 188 -1.16 21.70 7.14
N GLY A 189 0.04 21.15 7.42
CA GLY A 189 0.28 20.31 8.59
C GLY A 189 0.06 18.81 8.38
N LYS A 190 0.11 18.34 7.12
CA LYS A 190 0.03 16.92 6.71
C LYS A 190 0.90 16.00 7.58
N THR A 191 2.19 16.31 7.69
CA THR A 191 3.17 15.49 8.44
C THR A 191 2.83 15.40 9.93
N MET A 192 2.40 16.52 10.54
CA MET A 192 1.99 16.54 11.95
C MET A 192 0.76 15.64 12.19
N ILE A 193 -0.21 15.65 11.27
CA ILE A 193 -1.36 14.76 11.35
C ILE A 193 -0.96 13.29 11.20
N MET A 194 -0.08 12.97 10.23
CA MET A 194 0.41 11.60 10.02
C MET A 194 1.12 11.05 11.27
N GLN A 195 2.02 11.83 11.87
CA GLN A 195 2.69 11.47 13.13
C GLN A 195 1.69 11.31 14.29
N THR A 196 0.72 12.22 14.38
CA THR A 196 -0.31 12.15 15.43
C THR A 196 -1.18 10.89 15.28
N LEU A 197 -1.55 10.52 14.06
CA LEU A 197 -2.30 9.30 13.77
C LEU A 197 -1.47 8.06 14.13
N ALA A 198 -0.20 8.00 13.72
CA ALA A 198 0.71 6.91 14.03
C ALA A 198 0.85 6.68 15.55
N ASN A 199 1.05 7.76 16.31
CA ASN A 199 1.18 7.71 17.76
C ASN A 199 -0.13 7.32 18.44
N ALA A 200 -1.27 7.81 17.95
CA ALA A 200 -2.58 7.42 18.45
C ALA A 200 -2.88 5.93 18.21
N ILE A 201 -2.60 5.42 17.01
CA ILE A 201 -2.80 4.02 16.67
C ILE A 201 -1.94 3.12 17.55
N THR A 202 -0.64 3.43 17.70
CA THR A 202 0.28 2.62 18.52
C THR A 202 -0.03 2.68 20.02
N THR A 203 -0.63 3.78 20.49
CA THR A 203 -1.04 3.93 21.89
C THR A 203 -2.35 3.17 22.18
N ASN A 204 -3.35 3.34 21.32
CA ASN A 204 -4.70 2.84 21.59
C ASN A 204 -4.99 1.46 21.00
N ASN A 205 -4.25 1.07 19.96
CA ASN A 205 -4.43 -0.18 19.23
C ASN A 205 -3.05 -0.84 19.01
N PRO A 206 -2.30 -1.18 20.08
CA PRO A 206 -0.95 -1.75 19.98
C PRO A 206 -0.91 -3.12 19.29
N GLU A 207 -2.06 -3.77 19.11
CA GLU A 207 -2.19 -5.00 18.33
C GLU A 207 -2.11 -4.78 16.82
N CYS A 208 -2.32 -3.54 16.35
CA CYS A 208 -2.21 -3.20 14.94
C CYS A 208 -0.74 -3.15 14.51
N HIS A 209 -0.38 -3.83 13.43
CA HIS A 209 0.93 -3.68 12.79
C HIS A 209 0.96 -2.37 12.00
N LEU A 210 1.65 -1.37 12.53
CA LEU A 210 1.78 -0.05 11.90
C LEU A 210 2.95 -0.02 10.92
N MET A 211 2.65 0.27 9.66
CA MET A 211 3.61 0.51 8.58
C MET A 211 3.48 1.94 8.09
N VAL A 212 4.59 2.67 7.96
CA VAL A 212 4.64 4.01 7.38
C VAL A 212 5.44 3.93 6.09
N VAL A 213 4.80 4.22 4.96
CA VAL A 213 5.40 4.16 3.63
C VAL A 213 5.60 5.58 3.12
N LEU A 214 6.85 6.00 2.97
CA LEU A 214 7.24 7.33 2.50
C LEU A 214 7.86 7.21 1.11
N VAL A 215 7.26 7.86 0.11
CA VAL A 215 7.75 7.84 -1.27
C VAL A 215 8.00 9.24 -1.78
N ASP A 216 9.14 9.42 -2.46
CA ASP A 216 9.56 10.70 -3.04
C ASP A 216 9.54 11.83 -1.98
N GLU A 217 9.95 11.52 -0.75
CA GLU A 217 9.98 12.45 0.38
C GLU A 217 11.42 12.84 0.75
N ARG A 218 11.55 13.95 1.47
CA ARG A 218 12.86 14.47 1.86
C ARG A 218 13.54 13.60 2.94
N PRO A 219 14.86 13.36 2.87
CA PRO A 219 15.57 12.55 3.87
C PRO A 219 15.39 13.03 5.31
N GLU A 220 15.31 14.34 5.54
CA GLU A 220 15.06 14.91 6.86
C GLU A 220 13.66 14.59 7.39
N GLU A 221 12.65 14.56 6.52
CA GLU A 221 11.28 14.19 6.88
C GLU A 221 11.15 12.69 7.17
N VAL A 222 11.89 11.86 6.43
CA VAL A 222 12.00 10.41 6.70
C VAL A 222 12.63 10.18 8.08
N THR A 223 13.72 10.86 8.38
CA THR A 223 14.42 10.73 9.67
C THR A 223 13.53 11.19 10.83
N ASP A 224 12.79 12.29 10.65
CA ASP A 224 11.84 12.78 11.64
C ASP A 224 10.73 11.76 11.93
N MET A 225 10.16 11.17 10.87
CA MET A 225 9.15 10.12 11.01
C MET A 225 9.69 8.86 11.72
N GLN A 226 10.90 8.41 11.39
CA GLN A 226 11.56 7.27 12.03
C GLN A 226 11.77 7.47 13.54
N ARG A 227 12.02 8.71 13.97
CA ARG A 227 12.23 9.03 15.38
C ARG A 227 10.92 9.24 16.14
N ALA A 228 9.90 9.75 15.45
CA ALA A 228 8.62 10.08 16.05
C ALA A 228 7.67 8.89 16.19
N VAL A 229 7.74 7.91 15.29
CA VAL A 229 6.75 6.83 15.16
C VAL A 229 7.30 5.49 15.63
N LYS A 230 6.55 4.80 16.50
CA LYS A 230 6.81 3.41 16.90
C LYS A 230 6.16 2.45 15.91
N GLY A 231 6.81 2.23 14.77
CA GLY A 231 6.30 1.34 13.74
C GLY A 231 7.35 1.04 12.69
N GLU A 232 6.98 0.23 11.70
CA GLU A 232 7.84 -0.09 10.57
C GLU A 232 7.84 1.09 9.59
N VAL A 233 8.96 1.82 9.49
CA VAL A 233 9.09 2.95 8.55
C VAL A 233 9.86 2.50 7.31
N ILE A 234 9.17 2.53 6.18
CA ILE A 234 9.62 2.09 4.86
C ILE A 234 9.70 3.33 3.97
N SER A 235 10.85 3.59 3.37
CA SER A 235 11.05 4.83 2.62
C SER A 235 11.85 4.66 1.34
N SER A 236 11.48 5.45 0.32
CA SER A 236 12.33 5.79 -0.82
C SER A 236 12.34 7.32 -0.97
N THR A 237 13.50 7.94 -0.71
CA THR A 237 13.70 9.39 -0.77
C THR A 237 13.68 9.93 -2.21
N PHE A 238 13.44 11.23 -2.38
CA PHE A 238 13.27 11.89 -3.70
C PHE A 238 14.48 11.82 -4.64
N ASP A 239 15.67 11.51 -4.12
CA ASP A 239 16.91 11.39 -4.89
C ASP A 239 17.01 10.05 -5.63
N ARG A 240 16.05 9.14 -5.42
CA ARG A 240 15.97 7.84 -6.09
C ARG A 240 15.10 7.88 -7.36
N PRO A 241 15.30 6.94 -8.30
CA PRO A 241 14.45 6.81 -9.48
C PRO A 241 13.00 6.48 -9.14
N ALA A 242 12.09 6.77 -10.09
CA ALA A 242 10.66 6.49 -9.92
C ALA A 242 10.37 4.98 -9.76
N GLU A 243 11.16 4.12 -10.39
CA GLU A 243 11.09 2.67 -10.29
C GLU A 243 11.36 2.16 -8.87
N ASP A 244 12.25 2.82 -8.12
CA ASP A 244 12.50 2.48 -6.71
C ASP A 244 11.26 2.78 -5.87
N HIS A 245 10.59 3.91 -6.13
CA HIS A 245 9.37 4.29 -5.40
C HIS A 245 8.23 3.29 -5.62
N THR A 246 8.02 2.86 -6.87
CA THR A 246 6.99 1.87 -7.19
C THR A 246 7.34 0.51 -6.58
N THR A 247 8.60 0.06 -6.69
CA THR A 247 9.07 -1.21 -6.13
C THR A 247 8.87 -1.29 -4.62
N VAL A 248 9.25 -0.23 -3.89
CA VAL A 248 9.07 -0.15 -2.43
C VAL A 248 7.60 -0.23 -2.05
N ALA A 249 6.75 0.54 -2.72
CA ALA A 249 5.31 0.54 -2.44
C ALA A 249 4.68 -0.83 -2.73
N GLU A 250 5.05 -1.47 -3.83
CA GLU A 250 4.55 -2.81 -4.19
C GLU A 250 4.95 -3.87 -3.16
N LEU A 251 6.22 -3.87 -2.73
CA LEU A 251 6.68 -4.85 -1.74
C LEU A 251 6.06 -4.57 -0.36
N ALA A 252 5.91 -3.30 0.02
CA ALA A 252 5.25 -2.90 1.27
C ALA A 252 3.79 -3.36 1.33
N ILE A 253 3.01 -3.17 0.26
CA ILE A 253 1.61 -3.59 0.25
C ILE A 253 1.46 -5.11 0.20
N GLU A 254 2.34 -5.82 -0.50
CA GLU A 254 2.33 -7.28 -0.47
C GLU A 254 2.68 -7.79 0.93
N ARG A 255 3.65 -7.19 1.63
CA ARG A 255 3.94 -7.51 3.04
C ARG A 255 2.71 -7.32 3.92
N ALA A 256 2.02 -6.19 3.79
CA ALA A 256 0.80 -5.91 4.54
C ALA A 256 -0.28 -6.98 4.29
N LYS A 257 -0.47 -7.40 3.03
CA LYS A 257 -1.41 -8.49 2.70
C LYS A 257 -1.03 -9.82 3.35
N ARG A 258 0.27 -10.18 3.36
CA ARG A 258 0.73 -11.42 4.01
C ARG A 258 0.43 -11.42 5.51
N LEU A 259 0.57 -10.27 6.18
CA LEU A 259 0.19 -10.13 7.59
C LEU A 259 -1.32 -10.28 7.82
N VAL A 260 -2.15 -9.70 6.94
CA VAL A 260 -3.62 -9.85 7.03
C VAL A 260 -4.08 -11.29 6.78
N GLU A 261 -3.42 -12.02 5.89
CA GLU A 261 -3.66 -13.45 5.67
C GLU A 261 -3.41 -14.30 6.93
N LEU A 262 -2.62 -13.81 7.87
CA LEU A 262 -2.35 -14.44 9.17
C LEU A 262 -3.31 -13.96 10.28
N GLY A 263 -4.26 -13.09 9.95
CA GLY A 263 -5.25 -12.57 10.89
C GLY A 263 -4.85 -11.27 11.58
N HIS A 264 -3.74 -10.62 11.18
CA HIS A 264 -3.32 -9.36 11.79
C HIS A 264 -4.11 -8.16 11.24
N ASP A 265 -4.39 -7.19 12.11
CA ASP A 265 -4.80 -5.85 11.71
C ASP A 265 -3.58 -5.04 11.33
N VAL A 266 -3.53 -4.55 10.09
CA VAL A 266 -2.41 -3.79 9.54
C VAL A 266 -2.88 -2.39 9.19
N VAL A 267 -2.13 -1.38 9.63
CA VAL A 267 -2.37 0.02 9.24
C VAL A 267 -1.19 0.53 8.45
N VAL A 268 -1.45 0.94 7.21
CA VAL A 268 -0.46 1.54 6.31
C VAL A 268 -0.73 3.04 6.22
N LEU A 269 0.22 3.84 6.69
CA LEU A 269 0.25 5.29 6.53
C LEU A 269 1.10 5.61 5.30
N LEU A 270 0.48 6.04 4.20
CA LEU A 270 1.17 6.35 2.94
C LEU A 270 1.35 7.86 2.77
N ASP A 271 2.59 8.30 2.62
CA ASP A 271 2.91 9.68 2.27
C ASP A 271 3.76 9.74 0.99
N SER A 272 3.22 10.05 -0.19
CA SER A 272 1.79 10.35 -0.48
C SER A 272 1.29 9.54 -1.67
N ILE A 273 -0.02 9.35 -1.77
CA ILE A 273 -0.59 8.66 -2.94
C ILE A 273 -0.48 9.49 -4.22
N THR A 274 -0.43 10.83 -4.10
CA THR A 274 -0.18 11.71 -5.24
C THR A 274 1.22 11.47 -5.83
N LYS A 275 2.25 11.46 -4.97
CA LYS A 275 3.64 11.18 -5.39
C LYS A 275 3.79 9.76 -5.93
N LEU A 276 3.13 8.77 -5.31
CA LEU A 276 3.11 7.41 -5.83
C LEU A 276 2.48 7.36 -7.23
N GLY A 277 1.36 8.06 -7.46
CA GLY A 277 0.72 8.17 -8.77
C GLY A 277 1.65 8.79 -9.83
N ARG A 278 2.41 9.84 -9.46
CA ARG A 278 3.43 10.43 -10.32
C ARG A 278 4.55 9.44 -10.65
N ALA A 279 5.04 8.70 -9.65
CA ALA A 279 6.09 7.70 -9.85
C ALA A 279 5.65 6.61 -10.83
N TYR A 280 4.42 6.07 -10.69
CA TYR A 280 3.88 5.12 -11.67
C TYR A 280 3.72 5.74 -13.06
N ASN A 281 3.33 7.01 -13.16
CA ASN A 281 3.22 7.68 -14.45
C ASN A 281 4.56 7.87 -15.15
N LEU A 282 5.65 8.05 -14.39
CA LEU A 282 7.00 8.18 -14.93
C LEU A 282 7.62 6.82 -15.29
N ALA A 283 7.38 5.79 -14.47
CA ALA A 283 7.96 4.46 -14.64
C ALA A 283 7.20 3.58 -15.65
N ALA A 284 5.90 3.84 -15.89
CA ALA A 284 5.10 3.01 -16.77
C ALA A 284 5.44 3.24 -18.25
N PRO A 285 5.48 2.18 -19.09
CA PRO A 285 5.51 2.33 -20.53
C PRO A 285 4.28 3.10 -21.04
N ALA A 286 4.48 3.98 -22.02
CA ALA A 286 3.40 4.77 -22.60
C ALA A 286 2.32 3.87 -23.24
N SER A 287 1.07 4.02 -22.81
CA SER A 287 -0.08 3.27 -23.35
C SER A 287 -0.66 3.89 -24.63
N GLY A 288 -0.25 5.13 -24.95
CA GLY A 288 -0.80 5.93 -26.04
C GLY A 288 -2.14 6.60 -25.72
N ARG A 289 -2.70 6.40 -24.51
CA ARG A 289 -3.92 7.06 -24.04
C ARG A 289 -3.61 7.95 -22.84
N ILE A 290 -3.42 9.24 -23.14
CA ILE A 290 -3.08 10.27 -22.16
C ILE A 290 -4.37 11.02 -21.77
N LEU A 291 -4.66 11.04 -20.47
CA LEU A 291 -5.73 11.81 -19.87
C LEU A 291 -5.33 13.29 -19.75
N SER A 292 -6.29 14.13 -19.36
CA SER A 292 -5.99 15.52 -19.01
C SER A 292 -4.84 15.60 -18.00
N GLY A 293 -4.00 16.63 -18.10
CA GLY A 293 -2.87 16.80 -17.19
C GLY A 293 -1.64 15.92 -17.48
N GLY A 294 -1.62 15.17 -18.59
CA GLY A 294 -0.44 14.38 -18.98
C GLY A 294 -0.32 13.04 -18.25
N VAL A 295 -1.43 12.55 -17.70
CA VAL A 295 -1.47 11.27 -16.95
C VAL A 295 -1.84 10.15 -17.90
N ASP A 296 -1.02 9.11 -17.97
CA ASP A 296 -1.34 7.91 -18.72
C ASP A 296 -2.46 7.12 -18.01
N SER A 297 -3.50 6.76 -18.75
CA SER A 297 -4.65 6.03 -18.19
C SER A 297 -4.28 4.68 -17.56
N ALA A 298 -3.24 4.00 -18.07
CA ALA A 298 -2.77 2.73 -17.53
C ALA A 298 -1.93 2.91 -16.26
N ALA A 299 -1.24 4.06 -16.12
CA ALA A 299 -0.35 4.34 -15.00
C ALA A 299 -1.09 4.45 -13.66
N LEU A 300 -2.38 4.80 -13.67
CA LEU A 300 -3.18 4.90 -12.44
C LEU A 300 -3.71 3.55 -11.95
N TYR A 301 -3.63 2.48 -12.74
CA TYR A 301 -4.17 1.18 -12.34
C TYR A 301 -3.43 0.56 -11.14
N PRO A 302 -2.07 0.45 -11.13
CA PRO A 302 -1.36 -0.08 -9.98
C PRO A 302 -1.59 0.67 -8.66
N PRO A 303 -1.52 2.02 -8.59
CA PRO A 303 -1.75 2.72 -7.33
C PRO A 303 -3.24 2.67 -6.90
N LYS A 304 -4.20 2.58 -7.84
CA LYS A 304 -5.60 2.25 -7.50
C LYS A 304 -5.74 0.88 -6.87
N LYS A 305 -5.04 -0.13 -7.40
CA LYS A 305 -5.01 -1.48 -6.81
C LYS A 305 -4.33 -1.48 -5.44
N PHE A 306 -3.29 -0.68 -5.24
CA PHE A 306 -2.66 -0.46 -3.94
C PHE A 306 -3.68 0.08 -2.94
N PHE A 307 -4.32 1.21 -3.25
CA PHE A 307 -5.25 1.87 -2.33
C PHE A 307 -6.53 1.05 -2.10
N GLY A 308 -7.04 0.40 -3.15
CA GLY A 308 -8.17 -0.51 -3.10
C GLY A 308 -7.88 -1.85 -2.39
N ALA A 309 -6.63 -2.11 -2.01
CA ALA A 309 -6.31 -3.27 -1.19
C ALA A 309 -6.93 -3.14 0.21
N ALA A 310 -7.00 -1.92 0.77
CA ALA A 310 -7.55 -1.72 2.11
C ALA A 310 -9.02 -2.14 2.21
N ARG A 311 -9.31 -2.98 3.22
CA ARG A 311 -10.60 -3.62 3.46
C ARG A 311 -10.57 -4.31 4.83
N ASN A 312 -11.74 -4.42 5.44
CA ASN A 312 -11.94 -5.34 6.55
C ASN A 312 -12.19 -6.74 5.99
N ILE A 313 -11.75 -7.80 6.68
CA ILE A 313 -11.92 -9.19 6.22
C ILE A 313 -12.82 -9.95 7.19
N GLU A 314 -13.77 -10.70 6.65
CA GLU A 314 -14.56 -11.64 7.42
C GLU A 314 -13.69 -12.79 7.96
N ASN A 315 -13.74 -13.04 9.27
CA ASN A 315 -12.96 -14.10 9.94
C ASN A 315 -11.45 -13.99 9.73
N GLY A 316 -10.93 -12.78 9.53
CA GLY A 316 -9.51 -12.50 9.35
C GLY A 316 -9.11 -11.19 10.01
N GLY A 317 -7.94 -10.66 9.63
CA GLY A 317 -7.50 -9.34 10.04
C GLY A 317 -8.11 -8.22 9.19
N SER A 318 -7.49 -7.05 9.20
CA SER A 318 -7.92 -5.93 8.38
C SER A 318 -6.73 -5.19 7.78
N LEU A 319 -6.92 -4.62 6.59
CA LEU A 319 -5.95 -3.72 5.98
C LEU A 319 -6.52 -2.31 5.95
N THR A 320 -6.02 -1.44 6.81
CA THR A 320 -6.32 0.00 6.79
C THR A 320 -5.24 0.72 6.00
N ILE A 321 -5.62 1.58 5.04
CA ILE A 321 -4.68 2.48 4.35
C ILE A 321 -5.17 3.91 4.56
N LEU A 322 -4.34 4.73 5.19
CA LEU A 322 -4.53 6.18 5.28
C LEU A 322 -3.45 6.83 4.43
N ALA A 323 -3.85 7.42 3.31
CA ALA A 323 -2.92 8.02 2.37
C ALA A 323 -3.11 9.53 2.32
N THR A 324 -2.01 10.28 2.29
CA THR A 324 -2.07 11.72 2.05
C THR A 324 -2.25 11.98 0.55
N ALA A 325 -3.07 12.97 0.20
CA ALA A 325 -3.27 13.42 -1.16
C ALA A 325 -3.03 14.93 -1.24
N LEU A 326 -2.15 15.34 -2.16
CA LEU A 326 -1.83 16.74 -2.38
C LEU A 326 -2.89 17.39 -3.27
N VAL A 327 -3.39 18.55 -2.84
CA VAL A 327 -4.33 19.39 -3.60
C VAL A 327 -3.82 20.83 -3.67
N GLU A 328 -4.41 21.63 -4.57
CA GLU A 328 -4.05 23.04 -4.77
C GLU A 328 -2.55 23.25 -5.07
N THR A 329 -1.95 22.31 -5.79
CA THR A 329 -0.53 22.35 -6.18
C THR A 329 -0.30 23.19 -7.45
N GLY A 330 -1.38 23.54 -8.16
CA GLY A 330 -1.31 24.16 -9.49
C GLY A 330 -1.03 23.17 -10.62
N SER A 331 -0.92 21.86 -10.32
CA SER A 331 -0.69 20.82 -11.31
C SER A 331 -2.00 20.10 -11.67
N LYS A 332 -2.38 20.18 -12.96
CA LYS A 332 -3.53 19.42 -13.49
C LYS A 332 -3.35 17.91 -13.34
N MET A 333 -2.11 17.41 -13.37
CA MET A 333 -1.81 15.99 -13.11
C MET A 333 -2.28 15.59 -11.71
N ASP A 334 -2.00 16.41 -10.70
CA ASP A 334 -2.36 16.09 -9.31
C ASP A 334 -3.88 16.14 -9.11
N GLU A 335 -4.56 17.08 -9.77
CA GLU A 335 -6.02 17.17 -9.74
C GLU A 335 -6.66 15.90 -10.32
N VAL A 336 -6.16 15.43 -11.47
CA VAL A 336 -6.64 14.18 -12.09
C VAL A 336 -6.33 12.97 -11.21
N ILE A 337 -5.11 12.89 -10.66
CA ILE A 337 -4.73 11.84 -9.72
C ILE A 337 -5.69 11.83 -8.52
N PHE A 338 -5.94 13.00 -7.92
CA PHE A 338 -6.80 13.13 -6.75
C PHE A 338 -8.24 12.66 -7.03
N GLU A 339 -8.85 13.11 -8.11
CA GLU A 339 -10.23 12.74 -8.46
C GLU A 339 -10.38 11.22 -8.68
N GLU A 340 -9.35 10.59 -9.26
CA GLU A 340 -9.33 9.13 -9.46
C GLU A 340 -9.25 8.32 -8.15
N PHE A 341 -8.58 8.86 -7.13
CA PHE A 341 -8.51 8.23 -5.80
C PHE A 341 -9.70 8.56 -4.91
N LYS A 342 -10.28 9.74 -5.05
CA LYS A 342 -11.46 10.18 -4.30
C LYS A 342 -12.64 9.22 -4.45
N GLY A 343 -12.87 8.71 -5.66
CA GLY A 343 -13.90 7.70 -5.93
C GLY A 343 -13.65 6.34 -5.26
N THR A 344 -12.39 6.02 -4.97
CA THR A 344 -11.96 4.72 -4.40
C THR A 344 -12.01 4.71 -2.87
N GLY A 345 -11.78 5.87 -2.24
CA GLY A 345 -11.78 6.07 -0.79
C GLY A 345 -13.17 6.01 -0.17
N ASN A 346 -13.22 5.73 1.13
CA ASN A 346 -14.44 5.76 1.93
C ASN A 346 -14.32 6.62 3.20
N MET A 347 -13.20 7.32 3.40
CA MET A 347 -13.04 8.39 4.38
C MET A 347 -12.20 9.52 3.74
N GLU A 348 -12.60 10.77 4.00
CA GLU A 348 -11.85 11.96 3.64
C GLU A 348 -11.63 12.85 4.88
N LEU A 349 -10.37 13.19 5.15
CA LEU A 349 -9.99 14.23 6.11
C LEU A 349 -9.35 15.38 5.32
N ARG A 350 -10.05 16.50 5.20
CA ARG A 350 -9.60 17.66 4.42
C ARG A 350 -8.94 18.68 5.31
N LEU A 351 -7.77 19.18 4.89
CA LEU A 351 -7.08 20.29 5.53
C LEU A 351 -7.25 21.56 4.70
N ASN A 352 -7.39 22.69 5.40
CA ASN A 352 -7.64 23.99 4.79
C ASN A 352 -6.40 24.89 4.91
N ARG A 353 -5.94 25.41 3.77
CA ARG A 353 -4.78 26.29 3.67
C ARG A 353 -4.97 27.62 4.42
N GLU A 354 -6.17 28.19 4.40
CA GLU A 354 -6.47 29.46 5.05
C GLU A 354 -6.36 29.34 6.58
N LEU A 355 -6.85 28.23 7.15
CA LEU A 355 -6.69 27.93 8.58
C LEU A 355 -5.21 27.82 8.95
N ALA A 356 -4.42 27.09 8.15
CA ALA A 356 -2.99 26.93 8.37
C ALA A 356 -2.23 28.27 8.27
N ASN A 357 -2.56 29.11 7.30
CA ASN A 357 -1.98 30.45 7.14
C ASN A 357 -2.26 31.37 8.34
N ARG A 358 -3.42 31.20 8.99
CA ARG A 358 -3.80 31.90 10.23
C ARG A 358 -3.24 31.23 11.50
N ARG A 359 -2.44 30.16 11.35
CA ARG A 359 -1.87 29.35 12.45
C ARG A 359 -2.91 28.67 13.33
N ILE A 360 -4.06 28.32 12.76
CA ILE A 360 -5.10 27.55 13.45
C ILE A 360 -4.83 26.06 13.19
N PHE A 361 -4.45 25.33 14.24
CA PHE A 361 -4.15 23.90 14.17
C PHE A 361 -5.00 23.11 15.19
N PRO A 362 -5.49 21.90 14.81
CA PRO A 362 -5.35 21.27 13.49
C PRO A 362 -6.15 22.01 12.40
N ALA A 363 -5.57 22.16 11.21
CA ALA A 363 -6.17 22.92 10.11
C ALA A 363 -7.25 22.09 9.37
N VAL A 364 -8.12 21.39 10.09
CA VAL A 364 -9.13 20.49 9.55
C VAL A 364 -10.36 21.28 9.11
N ASP A 365 -10.79 21.06 7.87
CA ASP A 365 -12.10 21.47 7.39
C ASP A 365 -13.15 20.47 7.87
N ILE A 366 -13.93 20.87 8.87
CA ILE A 366 -14.95 20.03 9.50
C ILE A 366 -16.05 19.64 8.51
N ASN A 367 -16.48 20.58 7.68
CA ASN A 367 -17.67 20.41 6.83
C ASN A 367 -17.37 19.49 5.65
N SER A 368 -16.16 19.60 5.11
CA SER A 368 -15.73 18.79 3.96
C SER A 368 -15.16 17.43 4.35
N SER A 369 -14.98 17.14 5.65
CA SER A 369 -14.44 15.87 6.15
C SER A 369 -15.54 14.89 6.58
N GLY A 370 -15.30 13.59 6.44
CA GLY A 370 -16.25 12.57 6.84
C GLY A 370 -15.90 11.14 6.45
N THR A 371 -16.64 10.21 7.03
CA THR A 371 -16.50 8.77 6.80
C THR A 371 -17.82 8.22 6.25
N ARG A 372 -17.76 7.47 5.14
CA ARG A 372 -18.95 6.78 4.61
C ARG A 372 -19.34 5.65 5.55
N ARG A 373 -20.64 5.46 5.76
CA ARG A 373 -21.21 4.42 6.64
C ARG A 373 -20.69 4.52 8.09
N GLU A 374 -20.50 5.74 8.61
CA GLU A 374 -20.02 5.98 9.98
C GLU A 374 -20.94 5.37 11.06
N GLU A 375 -22.21 5.11 10.73
CA GLU A 375 -23.17 4.44 11.62
C GLU A 375 -22.79 3.00 11.99
N ILE A 376 -21.87 2.37 11.24
CA ILE A 376 -21.33 1.05 11.58
C ILE A 376 -20.28 1.16 12.70
N LEU A 377 -19.57 2.29 12.76
CA LEU A 377 -18.43 2.50 13.68
C LEU A 377 -18.82 3.14 15.01
N LEU A 378 -20.01 3.72 15.08
CA LEU A 378 -20.47 4.55 16.20
C LEU A 378 -21.68 3.92 16.87
N ALA A 379 -21.78 4.05 18.18
CA ALA A 379 -22.99 3.68 18.90
C ALA A 379 -24.17 4.58 18.45
N SER A 380 -25.39 4.05 18.43
CA SER A 380 -26.56 4.78 17.90
C SER A 380 -26.83 6.11 18.63
N GLU A 381 -26.57 6.17 19.94
CA GLU A 381 -26.72 7.41 20.72
C GLU A 381 -25.59 8.42 20.42
N GLU A 382 -24.35 7.94 20.27
CA GLU A 382 -23.20 8.77 19.88
C GLU A 382 -23.45 9.39 18.50
N LEU A 383 -23.92 8.59 17.54
CA LEU A 383 -24.21 9.02 16.17
C LEU A 383 -25.25 10.16 16.12
N LYS A 384 -26.34 10.05 16.90
CA LYS A 384 -27.37 11.11 16.98
C LYS A 384 -26.78 12.43 17.47
N ILE A 385 -25.89 12.39 18.46
CA ILE A 385 -25.24 13.59 19.00
C ILE A 385 -24.25 14.15 17.96
N MET A 386 -23.47 13.30 17.31
CA MET A 386 -22.52 13.71 16.26
C MET A 386 -23.22 14.38 15.07
N TRP A 387 -24.39 13.88 14.64
CA TRP A 387 -25.16 14.54 13.59
C TRP A 387 -25.70 15.91 14.00
N LYS A 388 -26.15 16.07 15.25
CA LYS A 388 -26.55 17.38 15.78
C LYS A 388 -25.36 18.34 15.79
N LEU A 389 -24.21 17.89 16.30
CA LEU A 389 -22.98 18.67 16.29
C LEU A 389 -22.59 19.10 14.87
N ARG A 390 -22.62 18.17 13.90
CA ARG A 390 -22.32 18.46 12.49
C ARG A 390 -23.26 19.51 11.90
N ARG A 391 -24.56 19.48 12.22
CA ARG A 391 -25.52 20.51 11.77
C ARG A 391 -25.21 21.89 12.34
N VAL A 392 -24.83 21.97 13.61
CA VAL A 392 -24.43 23.24 14.25
C VAL A 392 -23.15 23.79 13.61
N LEU A 393 -22.15 22.94 13.41
CA LEU A 393 -20.88 23.36 12.81
C LEU A 393 -21.00 23.73 11.33
N ALA A 394 -21.91 23.06 10.59
CA ALA A 394 -22.18 23.36 9.19
C ALA A 394 -22.87 24.73 8.95
N ALA A 395 -23.50 25.30 9.99
CA ALA A 395 -24.08 26.64 9.92
C ALA A 395 -23.05 27.76 10.11
N LEU A 396 -21.79 27.42 10.44
CA LEU A 396 -20.71 28.36 10.68
C LEU A 396 -19.72 28.34 9.51
N ASP A 397 -19.02 29.47 9.32
CA ASP A 397 -17.86 29.50 8.43
C ASP A 397 -16.77 28.53 8.94
N PRO A 398 -15.95 27.93 8.05
CA PRO A 398 -14.97 26.90 8.42
C PRO A 398 -14.05 27.30 9.58
N GLN A 399 -13.60 28.56 9.62
CA GLN A 399 -12.78 29.07 10.72
C GLN A 399 -13.54 29.13 12.04
N GLN A 400 -14.75 29.67 12.05
CA GLN A 400 -15.56 29.77 13.26
C GLN A 400 -15.91 28.37 13.79
N ALA A 401 -16.20 27.43 12.90
CA ALA A 401 -16.50 26.05 13.25
C ALA A 401 -15.34 25.38 13.99
N ILE A 402 -14.11 25.45 13.46
CA ILE A 402 -12.95 24.82 14.08
C ILE A 402 -12.53 25.52 15.38
N GLU A 403 -12.60 26.86 15.44
CA GLU A 403 -12.28 27.61 16.65
C GLU A 403 -13.27 27.31 17.78
N LEU A 404 -14.57 27.25 17.46
CA LEU A 404 -15.61 26.87 18.41
C LEU A 404 -15.38 25.43 18.92
N LEU A 405 -15.10 24.49 18.03
CA LEU A 405 -14.84 23.10 18.41
C LEU A 405 -13.60 23.01 19.32
N ILE A 406 -12.50 23.67 18.97
CA ILE A 406 -11.28 23.72 19.78
C ILE A 406 -11.55 24.32 21.17
N ASP A 407 -12.26 25.45 21.25
CA ASP A 407 -12.59 26.10 22.53
C ASP A 407 -13.43 25.17 23.44
N ARG A 408 -14.40 24.46 22.86
CA ARG A 408 -15.22 23.51 23.62
C ARG A 408 -14.46 22.25 24.03
N LEU A 409 -13.62 21.70 23.16
CA LEU A 409 -12.80 20.52 23.49
C LEU A 409 -11.77 20.83 24.58
N LYS A 410 -11.21 22.05 24.62
CA LYS A 410 -10.30 22.47 25.70
C LYS A 410 -10.96 22.51 27.08
N LYS A 411 -12.29 22.64 27.15
CA LYS A 411 -13.06 22.66 28.40
C LYS A 411 -13.42 21.27 28.91
N THR A 412 -13.06 20.22 28.19
CA THR A 412 -13.39 18.83 28.50
C THR A 412 -12.16 17.94 28.40
N ARG A 413 -12.14 16.87 29.20
CA ARG A 413 -11.01 15.92 29.19
C ARG A 413 -11.14 14.88 28.10
N THR A 414 -12.36 14.51 27.75
CA THR A 414 -12.64 13.46 26.77
C THR A 414 -13.72 13.84 25.77
N ASN A 415 -13.76 13.17 24.62
CA ASN A 415 -14.82 13.30 23.63
C ASN A 415 -16.17 12.82 24.19
N TYR A 416 -16.16 11.82 25.07
CA TYR A 416 -17.37 11.38 25.76
C TYR A 416 -17.99 12.52 26.59
N GLU A 417 -17.19 13.16 27.46
CA GLU A 417 -17.63 14.29 28.28
C GLU A 417 -18.15 15.46 27.41
N PHE A 418 -17.42 15.77 26.33
CA PHE A 418 -17.84 16.78 25.36
C PHE A 418 -19.20 16.46 24.73
N LEU A 419 -19.41 15.23 24.24
CA LEU A 419 -20.66 14.82 23.61
C LEU A 419 -21.83 14.85 24.61
N THR A 420 -21.60 14.50 25.88
CA THR A 420 -22.61 14.64 26.94
C THR A 420 -23.01 16.10 27.15
N GLN A 421 -22.06 17.04 27.17
CA GLN A 421 -22.36 18.47 27.29
C GLN A 421 -23.15 19.00 26.08
N VAL A 422 -22.81 18.54 24.86
CA VAL A 422 -23.54 18.90 23.63
C VAL A 422 -24.98 18.40 23.70
N GLN A 423 -25.20 17.18 24.20
CA GLN A 423 -26.53 16.61 24.35
C GLN A 423 -27.40 17.43 25.31
N GLN A 424 -26.85 17.83 26.46
CA GLN A 424 -27.54 18.66 27.46
C GLN A 424 -27.89 20.06 26.92
N THR A 425 -26.95 20.71 26.23
CA THR A 425 -27.13 22.07 25.71
C THR A 425 -28.10 22.12 24.53
N SER A 426 -28.17 21.03 23.75
CA SER A 426 -29.08 20.94 22.60
C SER A 426 -30.53 20.64 23.00
N GLY A 427 -30.76 20.06 24.18
CA GLY A 427 -32.11 19.86 24.73
C GLY A 427 -32.77 21.17 25.15
N SER A 428 -32.01 22.12 25.70
CA SER A 428 -32.56 23.37 26.25
C SER A 428 -32.90 24.44 25.20
N LYS A 429 -32.46 24.30 23.94
CA LYS A 429 -32.69 25.31 22.88
C LYS A 429 -33.75 24.94 21.84
N LEU A 430 -34.23 23.69 21.85
CA LEU A 430 -35.28 23.23 20.93
C LEU A 430 -36.69 23.24 21.55
N ASP A 431 -36.80 23.22 22.88
CA ASP A 431 -38.09 23.33 23.57
C ASP A 431 -38.60 24.78 23.70
N ASP A 432 -37.75 25.78 23.43
CA ASP A 432 -38.13 27.22 23.42
C ASP A 432 -38.65 27.70 22.05
N ALA A 433 -38.79 26.80 21.07
CA ALA A 433 -39.26 27.13 19.71
C ALA A 433 -40.47 26.28 19.25
N SER A 434 -41.19 25.67 20.19
CA SER A 434 -42.46 24.96 19.95
C SER A 434 -43.68 25.78 20.38
#